data_AF-A0A9W5YR34-F1
#
_entry.id   AF-A0A9W5YR34-F1
#
_cell.length_a   1.000
_cell.length_b   1.000
_cell.length_c   1.000
_cell.angle_alpha   90.00
_cell.angle_beta   90.00
_cell.angle_gamma   90.00
#
_symmetry.space_group_name_H-M   'P 1'
#
loop_
_entity.id
_entity.type
_entity.pdbx_description
1 polymer ?
#
loop_
_entity_poly.entity_id
_entity_poly.type
_entity_poly.pdbx_seq_one_letter_code
_entity_poly.pdbx_strand_id
1 'polypeptide(L)'
;MTAAEIQFADSSSGYSWLALAQGVYNTQVDRWDDSTCGGGLRWQIYPYEAGYAMKNSISNGGLFQLAARLARYTANDTYADWAEKIFDWCASTPLLNNQTWNVADSTDVDNSCKTQGNNQWSYNYGTFLTGAAYMYNYTGKAKWKNAAEGLLNVTLNTFFPSEYGGNIMSEVLCEPAEACNDNEILFKGLVTGWLGLVALVMPSTYDTILPKLQGSAEAAAASCNGMGNNTCGVRWYPKKWDGWNGMEEEIAVTNVLASALVNTKQTAPVTSSTGGNSSSDPNAGTGDNTGDSNTESTITTGDKAGASILTIAFVGMWGGMIAWMVIGG
;
A
#
# COMPACT_ATOMS: atom_id res chain seq x y z
N MET A 1 -7.55 -4.26 -9.71
CA MET A 1 -6.75 -3.79 -10.86
C MET A 1 -5.92 -4.91 -11.51
N THR A 2 -4.99 -5.59 -10.81
CA THR A 2 -4.10 -6.60 -11.42
C THR A 2 -4.86 -7.70 -12.16
N ALA A 3 -5.97 -8.18 -11.59
CA ALA A 3 -6.83 -9.17 -12.23
C ALA A 3 -7.31 -8.75 -13.64
N ALA A 4 -7.75 -7.50 -13.81
CA ALA A 4 -8.14 -6.97 -15.13
C ALA A 4 -6.94 -6.91 -16.10
N GLU A 5 -5.79 -6.47 -15.59
CA GLU A 5 -4.51 -6.33 -16.32
C GLU A 5 -3.90 -7.65 -16.80
N ILE A 6 -4.24 -8.78 -16.16
CA ILE A 6 -3.76 -10.12 -16.53
C ILE A 6 -4.84 -11.01 -17.14
N GLN A 7 -6.00 -10.46 -17.49
CA GLN A 7 -7.15 -11.19 -18.04
C GLN A 7 -7.67 -12.30 -17.11
N PHE A 8 -7.56 -12.09 -15.79
CA PHE A 8 -8.21 -12.98 -14.84
C PHE A 8 -9.72 -12.87 -14.99
N ALA A 9 -10.41 -14.01 -15.02
CA ALA A 9 -11.83 -14.06 -15.35
C ALA A 9 -12.66 -13.22 -14.38
N ASP A 10 -13.54 -12.38 -14.92
CA ASP A 10 -14.57 -11.68 -14.14
C ASP A 10 -15.56 -12.69 -13.54
N SER A 11 -16.19 -12.31 -12.42
CA SER A 11 -17.33 -13.06 -11.88
C SER A 11 -18.52 -13.00 -12.82
N SER A 12 -19.24 -14.12 -12.97
CA SER A 12 -20.49 -14.15 -13.75
C SER A 12 -21.67 -13.45 -13.06
N SER A 13 -21.56 -13.18 -11.75
CA SER A 13 -22.66 -12.65 -10.93
C SER A 13 -22.20 -11.63 -9.89
N GLY A 14 -21.31 -10.70 -10.25
CA GLY A 14 -20.82 -9.65 -9.35
C GLY A 14 -20.15 -8.51 -10.10
N TYR A 15 -19.48 -7.61 -9.36
CA TYR A 15 -18.69 -6.55 -9.95
C TYR A 15 -17.46 -7.12 -10.68
N SER A 16 -17.13 -6.53 -11.82
CA SER A 16 -15.91 -6.82 -12.56
C SER A 16 -14.66 -6.32 -11.82
N TRP A 17 -13.50 -6.87 -12.16
CA TRP A 17 -12.23 -6.43 -11.56
C TRP A 17 -11.88 -4.98 -11.83
N LEU A 18 -12.27 -4.45 -12.99
CA LEU A 18 -12.10 -3.05 -13.35
C LEU A 18 -13.09 -2.16 -12.58
N ALA A 19 -14.36 -2.53 -12.47
CA ALA A 19 -15.34 -1.76 -11.67
C ALA A 19 -14.91 -1.66 -10.20
N LEU A 20 -14.42 -2.75 -9.60
CA LEU A 20 -13.87 -2.73 -8.24
C LEU A 20 -12.69 -1.77 -8.10
N ALA A 21 -11.79 -1.75 -9.09
CA ALA A 21 -10.66 -0.82 -9.11
C ALA A 21 -11.11 0.65 -9.22
N GLN A 22 -12.10 0.93 -10.08
CA GLN A 22 -12.71 2.26 -10.23
C GLN A 22 -13.41 2.69 -8.93
N GLY A 23 -14.08 1.77 -8.24
CA GLY A 23 -14.71 2.01 -6.93
C GLY A 23 -13.73 2.41 -5.84
N VAL A 24 -12.64 1.66 -5.68
CA VAL A 24 -11.57 2.03 -4.72
C VAL A 24 -10.97 3.38 -5.06
N TYR A 25 -10.70 3.64 -6.34
CA TYR A 25 -10.18 4.94 -6.77
C TYR A 25 -11.14 6.09 -6.45
N ASN A 26 -12.42 5.97 -6.80
CA ASN A 26 -13.42 7.02 -6.61
C ASN A 26 -13.59 7.33 -5.10
N THR A 27 -13.72 6.29 -4.27
CA THR A 27 -13.86 6.45 -2.81
C THR A 27 -12.62 7.07 -2.15
N GLN A 28 -11.42 6.82 -2.68
CA GLN A 28 -10.18 7.44 -2.20
C GLN A 28 -10.04 8.89 -2.67
N VAL A 29 -10.35 9.18 -3.93
CA VAL A 29 -10.33 10.54 -4.49
C VAL A 29 -11.27 11.46 -3.71
N ASP A 30 -12.47 11.00 -3.36
CA ASP A 30 -13.43 11.76 -2.56
C ASP A 30 -12.91 12.10 -1.15
N ARG A 31 -11.89 11.40 -0.66
CA ARG A 31 -11.25 11.59 0.65
C ARG A 31 -9.94 12.40 0.59
N TRP A 32 -9.58 12.90 -0.59
CA TRP A 32 -8.41 13.75 -0.74
C TRP A 32 -8.57 15.03 0.11
N ASP A 33 -7.70 15.20 1.10
CA ASP A 33 -7.80 16.29 2.07
C ASP A 33 -6.99 17.51 1.62
N ASP A 34 -7.63 18.41 0.86
CA ASP A 34 -7.05 19.70 0.46
C ASP A 34 -7.00 20.73 1.62
N SER A 35 -7.68 20.48 2.75
CA SER A 35 -7.76 21.43 3.87
C SER A 35 -6.51 21.44 4.76
N THR A 36 -5.76 20.34 4.77
CA THR A 36 -4.50 20.22 5.51
C THR A 36 -3.35 19.83 4.59
N CYS A 37 -2.19 20.43 4.81
CA CYS A 37 -0.97 20.16 4.04
C CYS A 37 -1.11 20.33 2.51
N GLY A 38 -2.10 21.11 2.05
CA GLY A 38 -2.31 21.38 0.62
C GLY A 38 -2.71 20.16 -0.21
N GLY A 39 -3.26 19.12 0.41
CA GLY A 39 -3.62 17.86 -0.24
C GLY A 39 -3.17 16.64 0.55
N GLY A 40 -3.39 15.46 -0.03
CA GLY A 40 -2.91 14.18 0.47
C GLY A 40 -3.97 13.40 1.23
N LEU A 41 -3.97 12.08 1.04
CA LEU A 41 -4.71 11.14 1.87
C LEU A 41 -4.08 11.00 3.25
N ARG A 42 -4.96 10.87 4.23
CA ARG A 42 -4.62 10.40 5.58
C ARG A 42 -4.47 8.88 5.55
N TRP A 43 -3.79 8.34 6.54
CA TRP A 43 -3.65 6.89 6.69
C TRP A 43 -4.99 6.23 7.01
N GLN A 44 -5.71 6.78 7.99
CA GLN A 44 -6.99 6.25 8.43
C GLN A 44 -8.15 6.92 7.68
N ILE A 45 -9.27 6.19 7.57
CA ILE A 45 -10.45 6.68 6.88
C ILE A 45 -11.26 7.60 7.81
N TYR A 46 -11.35 7.24 9.09
CA TYR A 46 -12.24 7.91 10.02
C TYR A 46 -11.47 8.76 11.06
N PRO A 47 -11.99 9.96 11.42
CA PRO A 47 -11.30 10.87 12.35
C PRO A 47 -11.02 10.31 13.76
N TYR A 48 -11.76 9.29 14.19
CA TYR A 48 -11.62 8.66 15.50
C TYR A 48 -10.55 7.55 15.53
N GLU A 49 -10.01 7.15 14.38
CA GLU A 49 -9.00 6.11 14.29
C GLU A 49 -7.61 6.67 14.62
N ALA A 50 -6.83 5.89 15.39
CA ALA A 50 -5.45 6.24 15.70
C ALA A 50 -4.62 6.30 14.41
N GLY A 51 -3.98 7.44 14.17
CA GLY A 51 -3.23 7.69 12.93
C GLY A 51 -3.99 8.51 11.88
N TYR A 52 -5.22 8.98 12.16
CA TYR A 52 -5.90 9.88 11.23
C TYR A 52 -5.15 11.21 10.98
N ALA A 53 -4.39 11.71 11.96
CA ALA A 53 -3.51 12.88 11.78
C ALA A 53 -2.34 12.61 10.81
N MET A 54 -1.99 11.34 10.60
CA MET A 54 -0.88 10.94 9.75
C MET A 54 -1.27 10.95 8.28
N LYS A 55 -0.44 11.55 7.43
CA LYS A 55 -0.44 11.32 5.98
C LYS A 55 0.79 10.49 5.64
N ASN A 56 0.60 9.29 5.10
CA ASN A 56 1.70 8.38 4.84
C ASN A 56 1.88 8.06 3.35
N SER A 57 3.09 7.62 3.02
CA SER A 57 3.48 7.30 1.65
C SER A 57 2.68 6.14 1.09
N ILE A 58 2.34 5.13 1.89
CA ILE A 58 1.62 3.97 1.36
C ILE A 58 0.19 4.31 0.90
N SER A 59 -0.54 5.16 1.64
CA SER A 59 -1.91 5.52 1.26
C SER A 59 -1.91 6.34 -0.04
N ASN A 60 -1.00 7.31 -0.13
CA ASN A 60 -0.88 8.18 -1.29
C ASN A 60 -0.25 7.47 -2.50
N GLY A 61 0.80 6.69 -2.29
CA GLY A 61 1.46 5.87 -3.30
C GLY A 61 0.56 4.77 -3.84
N GLY A 62 -0.27 4.17 -2.99
CA GLY A 62 -1.33 3.23 -3.37
C GLY A 62 -2.35 3.85 -4.32
N LEU A 63 -2.91 5.01 -3.96
CA LEU A 63 -3.82 5.76 -4.84
C LEU A 63 -3.12 6.18 -6.14
N PHE A 64 -1.88 6.66 -6.06
CA PHE A 64 -1.10 7.07 -7.23
C PHE A 64 -0.90 5.93 -8.24
N GLN A 65 -0.44 4.76 -7.79
CA GLN A 65 -0.26 3.62 -8.70
C GLN A 65 -1.60 3.13 -9.27
N LEU A 66 -2.68 3.18 -8.49
CA LEU A 66 -4.01 2.79 -8.95
C LEU A 66 -4.50 3.73 -10.05
N ALA A 67 -4.37 5.05 -9.84
CA ALA A 67 -4.71 6.07 -10.81
C ALA A 67 -3.90 5.91 -12.12
N ALA A 68 -2.58 5.74 -12.02
CA ALA A 68 -1.72 5.52 -13.19
C ALA A 68 -2.10 4.25 -13.98
N ARG A 69 -2.45 3.17 -13.28
CA ARG A 69 -2.87 1.90 -13.88
C ARG A 69 -4.23 2.01 -14.55
N LEU A 70 -5.19 2.68 -13.92
CA LEU A 70 -6.50 2.99 -14.51
C LEU A 70 -6.36 3.87 -15.75
N ALA A 71 -5.51 4.90 -15.72
CA ALA A 71 -5.21 5.74 -16.89
C ALA A 71 -4.73 4.91 -18.08
N ARG A 72 -3.71 4.08 -17.85
CA ARG A 72 -3.17 3.19 -18.90
C ARG A 72 -4.22 2.18 -19.40
N TYR A 73 -4.97 1.55 -18.50
CA TYR A 73 -5.93 0.51 -18.88
C TYR A 73 -7.11 1.07 -19.67
N THR A 74 -7.64 2.22 -19.26
CA THR A 74 -8.88 2.81 -19.80
C THR A 74 -8.64 3.87 -20.87
N ALA A 75 -7.40 4.34 -21.03
CA ALA A 75 -7.05 5.50 -21.85
C ALA A 75 -7.87 6.76 -21.51
N ASN A 76 -8.08 6.99 -20.21
CA ASN A 76 -8.83 8.13 -19.68
C ASN A 76 -7.90 9.06 -18.89
N ASP A 77 -7.73 10.28 -19.41
CA ASP A 77 -6.82 11.29 -18.88
C ASP A 77 -7.21 11.78 -17.48
N THR A 78 -8.47 11.68 -17.06
CA THR A 78 -8.87 12.06 -15.70
C THR A 78 -8.08 11.28 -14.64
N TYR A 79 -7.82 9.98 -14.87
CA TYR A 79 -7.01 9.18 -13.96
C TYR A 79 -5.53 9.61 -14.00
N ALA A 80 -5.03 10.02 -15.17
CA ALA A 80 -3.67 10.51 -15.33
C ALA A 80 -3.46 11.86 -14.64
N ASP A 81 -4.44 12.76 -14.71
CA ASP A 81 -4.44 14.05 -14.04
C ASP A 81 -4.41 13.88 -12.52
N TRP A 82 -5.17 12.93 -11.98
CA TRP A 82 -5.08 12.57 -10.56
C TRP A 82 -3.74 11.98 -10.19
N ALA A 83 -3.20 11.06 -10.99
CA ALA A 83 -1.87 10.52 -10.77
C ALA A 83 -0.80 11.62 -10.73
N GLU A 84 -0.89 12.61 -11.63
CA GLU A 84 -0.02 13.79 -11.64
C GLU A 84 -0.20 14.64 -10.36
N LYS A 85 -1.46 14.95 -9.97
CA LYS A 85 -1.79 15.70 -8.73
C LYS A 85 -1.19 15.03 -7.49
N ILE A 86 -1.38 13.71 -7.34
CA ILE A 86 -0.94 12.97 -6.15
C ILE A 86 0.58 12.94 -6.07
N PHE A 87 1.25 12.62 -7.17
CA PHE A 87 2.71 12.56 -7.21
C PHE A 87 3.34 13.92 -6.91
N ASP A 88 2.81 15.00 -7.53
CA ASP A 88 3.30 16.35 -7.31
C ASP A 88 3.08 16.82 -5.87
N TRP A 89 1.94 16.46 -5.27
CA TRP A 89 1.72 16.70 -3.85
C TRP A 89 2.75 15.96 -3.00
N CYS A 90 2.95 14.65 -3.20
CA CYS A 90 3.95 13.87 -2.45
C CYS A 90 5.34 14.50 -2.59
N ALA A 91 5.73 14.93 -3.79
CA ALA A 91 7.02 15.57 -4.08
C ALA A 91 7.15 17.00 -3.50
N SER A 92 6.02 17.65 -3.17
CA SER A 92 6.00 18.96 -2.47
C SER A 92 6.11 18.83 -0.95
N THR A 93 5.89 17.62 -0.43
CA THR A 93 6.04 17.29 0.99
C THR A 93 7.35 16.55 1.25
N PRO A 94 7.73 16.35 2.51
CA PRO A 94 8.86 15.49 2.85
C PRO A 94 8.70 14.02 2.40
N LEU A 95 7.48 13.55 2.09
CA LEU A 95 7.22 12.14 1.72
C LEU A 95 8.04 11.65 0.53
N LEU A 96 8.27 12.48 -0.48
CA LEU A 96 9.05 12.12 -1.67
C LEU A 96 10.03 13.24 -2.02
N ASN A 97 11.32 12.93 -2.03
CA ASN A 97 12.33 13.85 -2.53
C ASN A 97 12.61 13.56 -4.01
N ASN A 98 12.27 14.47 -4.92
CA ASN A 98 12.45 14.26 -6.38
C ASN A 98 13.86 14.59 -6.91
N GLN A 99 14.85 14.84 -6.03
CA GLN A 99 16.27 14.89 -6.38
C GLN A 99 17.02 13.62 -5.95
N THR A 100 16.79 13.16 -4.71
CA THR A 100 17.43 11.96 -4.15
C THR A 100 16.60 10.70 -4.34
N TRP A 101 15.33 10.83 -4.70
CA TRP A 101 14.33 9.77 -4.79
C TRP A 101 14.07 9.04 -3.47
N ASN A 102 14.45 9.65 -2.34
CA ASN A 102 14.11 9.15 -1.02
C ASN A 102 12.58 9.20 -0.80
N VAL A 103 12.02 8.10 -0.31
CA VAL A 103 10.61 7.99 0.06
C VAL A 103 10.51 7.81 1.58
N ALA A 104 10.04 8.83 2.28
CA ALA A 104 9.79 8.76 3.72
C ALA A 104 8.51 7.98 4.01
N ASP A 105 8.34 7.52 5.25
CA ASP A 105 7.17 6.71 5.62
C ASP A 105 5.91 7.57 5.77
N SER A 106 6.03 8.64 6.56
CA SER A 106 4.88 9.39 7.03
C SER A 106 5.23 10.83 7.35
N THR A 107 4.20 11.67 7.34
CA THR A 107 4.21 13.05 7.84
C THR A 107 2.92 13.29 8.61
N ASP A 108 2.80 14.41 9.31
CA ASP A 108 1.69 14.65 10.24
C ASP A 108 1.08 16.03 10.05
N VAL A 109 -0.25 16.10 10.04
CA VAL A 109 -0.97 17.37 9.85
C VAL A 109 -0.76 18.34 11.01
N ASP A 110 -0.51 17.85 12.22
CA ASP A 110 -0.35 18.68 13.42
C ASP A 110 0.93 19.53 13.35
N ASN A 111 1.94 19.08 12.59
CA ASN A 111 3.15 19.85 12.31
C ASN A 111 3.14 20.53 10.93
N SER A 112 1.97 20.62 10.29
CA SER A 112 1.80 21.13 8.92
C SER A 112 2.61 20.34 7.87
N CYS A 113 2.74 19.03 8.08
CA CYS A 113 3.49 18.10 7.24
C CYS A 113 4.95 18.52 6.97
N LYS A 114 5.61 19.11 7.98
CA LYS A 114 6.98 19.62 7.88
C LYS A 114 8.04 18.59 8.21
N THR A 115 7.72 17.63 9.08
CA THR A 115 8.65 16.57 9.47
C THR A 115 8.21 15.23 8.92
N GLN A 116 9.13 14.27 8.91
CA GLN A 116 8.86 12.94 8.38
C GLN A 116 9.34 11.83 9.31
N GLY A 117 8.59 10.74 9.33
CA GLY A 117 9.09 9.43 9.75
C GLY A 117 10.05 8.91 8.69
N ASN A 118 11.30 8.66 9.07
CA ASN A 118 12.38 8.34 8.12
C ASN A 118 12.60 6.84 7.90
N ASN A 119 11.72 5.98 8.41
CA ASN A 119 11.81 4.55 8.14
C ASN A 119 11.67 4.31 6.63
N GLN A 120 12.59 3.53 6.08
CA GLN A 120 12.67 3.25 4.66
C GLN A 120 12.09 1.85 4.42
N TRP A 121 10.83 1.81 3.99
CA TRP A 121 10.12 0.56 3.72
C TRP A 121 10.03 0.31 2.22
N SER A 122 10.35 -0.91 1.77
CA SER A 122 10.46 -1.17 0.33
C SER A 122 9.17 -0.92 -0.44
N TYR A 123 8.02 -1.23 0.16
CA TYR A 123 6.71 -1.08 -0.49
C TYR A 123 6.36 0.39 -0.80
N ASN A 124 6.83 1.36 -0.01
CA ASN A 124 6.62 2.78 -0.27
C ASN A 124 7.30 3.14 -1.60
N TYR A 125 8.56 2.75 -1.78
CA TYR A 125 9.28 2.88 -3.05
C TYR A 125 8.59 2.15 -4.19
N GLY A 126 8.16 0.91 -3.96
CA GLY A 126 7.49 0.08 -4.96
C GLY A 126 6.21 0.71 -5.51
N THR A 127 5.40 1.35 -4.66
CA THR A 127 4.18 2.04 -5.10
C THR A 127 4.48 3.21 -6.04
N PHE A 128 5.40 4.11 -5.66
CA PHE A 128 5.78 5.24 -6.51
C PHE A 128 6.50 4.80 -7.79
N LEU A 129 7.38 3.81 -7.71
CA LEU A 129 8.07 3.26 -8.88
C LEU A 129 7.05 2.71 -9.89
N THR A 130 6.09 1.92 -9.42
CA THR A 130 5.05 1.33 -10.27
C THR A 130 4.20 2.41 -10.92
N GLY A 131 3.69 3.37 -10.15
CA GLY A 131 2.88 4.46 -10.69
C GLY A 131 3.64 5.28 -11.73
N ALA A 132 4.91 5.61 -11.47
CA ALA A 132 5.74 6.36 -12.42
C ALA A 132 6.01 5.58 -13.72
N ALA A 133 6.28 4.27 -13.63
CA ALA A 133 6.47 3.42 -14.80
C ALA A 133 5.20 3.32 -15.66
N TYR A 134 4.03 3.19 -15.04
CA TYR A 134 2.74 3.19 -15.75
C TYR A 134 2.42 4.55 -16.38
N MET A 135 2.68 5.66 -15.68
CA MET A 135 2.53 7.00 -16.24
C MET A 135 3.49 7.26 -17.41
N TYR A 136 4.72 6.75 -17.34
CA TYR A 136 5.66 6.83 -18.46
C TYR A 136 5.15 6.03 -19.65
N ASN A 137 4.68 4.81 -19.44
CA ASN A 137 4.12 3.98 -20.51
C ASN A 137 2.87 4.63 -21.15
N TYR A 138 2.02 5.28 -20.35
CA TYR A 138 0.82 5.94 -20.83
C TYR A 138 1.11 7.24 -21.59
N THR A 139 1.99 8.09 -21.05
CA THR A 139 2.16 9.47 -21.52
C THR A 139 3.41 9.71 -22.38
N GLY A 140 4.43 8.86 -22.27
CA GLY A 140 5.74 9.05 -22.89
C GLY A 140 6.55 10.24 -22.35
N LYS A 141 6.09 10.94 -21.29
CA LYS A 141 6.76 12.16 -20.78
C LYS A 141 8.05 11.83 -20.02
N ALA A 142 9.08 12.66 -20.23
CA ALA A 142 10.39 12.51 -19.59
C ALA A 142 10.35 12.59 -18.05
N LYS A 143 9.43 13.38 -17.48
CA LYS A 143 9.19 13.46 -16.01
C LYS A 143 9.00 12.07 -15.40
N TRP A 144 8.12 11.27 -16.00
CA TRP A 144 7.78 9.94 -15.50
C TRP A 144 8.90 8.93 -15.71
N LYS A 145 9.63 9.04 -16.83
CA LYS A 145 10.84 8.25 -17.05
C LYS A 145 11.88 8.50 -15.95
N ASN A 146 12.19 9.77 -15.69
CA ASN A 146 13.17 10.18 -14.68
C ASN A 146 12.76 9.71 -13.28
N ALA A 147 11.47 9.82 -12.95
CA ALA A 147 10.95 9.33 -11.68
C ALA A 147 11.06 7.80 -11.55
N ALA A 148 10.66 7.05 -12.59
CA ALA A 148 10.74 5.60 -12.58
C ALA A 148 12.20 5.11 -12.47
N GLU A 149 13.13 5.67 -13.25
CA GLU A 149 14.54 5.28 -13.20
C GLU A 149 15.19 5.68 -11.87
N GLY A 150 14.87 6.87 -11.35
CA GLY A 150 15.36 7.34 -10.06
C GLY A 150 14.91 6.47 -8.88
N LEU A 151 13.61 6.18 -8.80
CA LEU A 151 13.03 5.32 -7.77
C LEU A 151 13.52 3.87 -7.90
N LEU A 152 13.67 3.36 -9.13
CA LEU A 152 14.24 2.03 -9.36
C LEU A 152 15.67 1.95 -8.82
N ASN A 153 16.50 2.94 -9.14
CA ASN A 153 17.89 2.96 -8.67
C ASN A 153 17.99 2.95 -7.14
N VAL A 154 17.20 3.77 -6.44
CA VAL A 154 17.19 3.75 -4.96
C VAL A 154 16.65 2.42 -4.43
N THR A 155 15.57 1.90 -5.03
CA THR A 155 15.00 0.60 -4.63
C THR A 155 16.05 -0.51 -4.73
N LEU A 156 16.77 -0.59 -5.85
CA LEU A 156 17.78 -1.62 -6.08
C LEU A 156 19.02 -1.43 -5.20
N ASN A 157 19.44 -0.19 -4.93
CA ASN A 157 20.59 0.07 -4.07
C ASN A 157 20.30 -0.20 -2.59
N THR A 158 19.09 0.10 -2.12
CA THR A 158 18.73 -0.01 -0.71
C THR A 158 18.27 -1.42 -0.36
N PHE A 159 17.35 -2.00 -1.13
CA PHE A 159 16.68 -3.24 -0.75
C PHE A 159 17.28 -4.49 -1.38
N PHE A 160 18.37 -4.36 -2.15
CA PHE A 160 19.18 -5.49 -2.62
C PHE A 160 20.63 -5.33 -2.18
N PRO A 161 20.94 -5.51 -0.88
CA PRO A 161 22.23 -5.16 -0.31
C PRO A 161 23.39 -5.93 -0.96
N SER A 162 24.50 -5.25 -1.21
CA SER A 162 25.71 -5.88 -1.75
C SER A 162 26.27 -6.96 -0.82
N GLU A 163 26.09 -6.81 0.49
CA GLU A 163 26.45 -7.82 1.49
C GLU A 163 25.71 -9.16 1.32
N TYR A 164 24.52 -9.15 0.69
CA TYR A 164 23.75 -10.34 0.35
C TYR A 164 23.93 -10.75 -1.12
N GLY A 165 25.02 -10.31 -1.76
CA GLY A 165 25.34 -10.57 -3.16
C GLY A 165 24.64 -9.64 -4.15
N GLY A 166 23.92 -8.62 -3.68
CA GLY A 166 23.34 -7.56 -4.50
C GLY A 166 22.09 -7.95 -5.31
N ASN A 167 21.67 -9.22 -5.31
CA ASN A 167 20.47 -9.68 -6.02
C ASN A 167 19.39 -10.27 -5.10
N ILE A 168 19.65 -10.38 -3.80
CA ILE A 168 18.69 -10.90 -2.83
C ILE A 168 18.01 -9.73 -2.13
N MET A 169 16.69 -9.66 -2.26
CA MET A 169 15.90 -8.61 -1.63
C MET A 169 15.82 -8.80 -0.10
N SER A 170 15.87 -7.70 0.65
CA SER A 170 15.72 -7.70 2.11
C SER A 170 15.07 -6.39 2.61
N GLU A 171 14.15 -6.49 3.58
CA GLU A 171 13.74 -5.32 4.38
C GLU A 171 14.87 -4.94 5.35
N VAL A 172 15.79 -4.11 4.87
CA VAL A 172 17.04 -3.76 5.57
C VAL A 172 16.86 -3.18 6.97
N LEU A 173 15.67 -2.63 7.28
CA LEU A 173 15.39 -2.03 8.58
C LEU A 173 15.08 -3.07 9.66
N CYS A 174 14.39 -4.16 9.32
CA CYS A 174 13.83 -5.10 10.30
C CYS A 174 14.38 -6.52 10.15
N GLU A 175 14.73 -6.98 8.94
CA GLU A 175 15.19 -8.35 8.70
C GLU A 175 16.50 -8.67 9.43
N PRO A 176 17.56 -7.84 9.38
CA PRO A 176 18.82 -8.16 10.05
C PRO A 176 18.68 -8.30 11.56
N ALA A 177 17.73 -7.57 12.15
CA ALA A 177 17.43 -7.59 13.58
C ALA A 177 16.36 -8.62 13.96
N GLU A 178 15.80 -9.35 13.00
CA GLU A 178 14.69 -10.30 13.21
C GLU A 178 13.51 -9.66 13.94
N ALA A 179 13.19 -8.41 13.57
CA ALA A 179 12.23 -7.58 14.27
C ALA A 179 11.03 -7.16 13.39
N CYS A 180 10.90 -7.76 12.20
CA CYS A 180 9.79 -7.45 11.30
C CYS A 180 8.46 -7.88 11.91
N ASN A 181 7.44 -7.03 11.79
CA ASN A 181 6.05 -7.49 11.99
C ASN A 181 5.47 -8.11 10.72
N ASP A 182 4.26 -8.69 10.84
CA ASP A 182 3.55 -9.37 9.76
C ASP A 182 3.41 -8.52 8.48
N ASN A 183 3.17 -7.21 8.62
CA ASN A 183 3.08 -6.32 7.46
C ASN A 183 4.44 -6.18 6.76
N GLU A 184 5.49 -5.97 7.55
CA GLU A 184 6.84 -5.71 7.05
C GLU A 184 7.41 -6.93 6.30
N ILE A 185 7.05 -8.14 6.72
CA ILE A 185 7.41 -9.39 6.02
C ILE A 185 6.83 -9.41 4.59
N LEU A 186 5.61 -8.90 4.41
CA LEU A 186 4.92 -8.89 3.12
C LEU A 186 5.50 -7.88 2.12
N PHE A 187 6.19 -6.83 2.59
CA PHE A 187 6.60 -5.70 1.76
C PHE A 187 7.45 -6.13 0.56
N LYS A 188 8.49 -6.94 0.78
CA LYS A 188 9.32 -7.46 -0.32
C LYS A 188 8.57 -8.38 -1.29
N GLY A 189 7.55 -9.08 -0.81
CA GLY A 189 6.64 -9.85 -1.65
C GLY A 189 5.89 -8.94 -2.63
N LEU A 190 5.33 -7.84 -2.14
CA LEU A 190 4.64 -6.85 -2.96
C LEU A 190 5.59 -6.20 -3.98
N VAL A 191 6.78 -5.78 -3.54
CA VAL A 191 7.76 -5.10 -4.40
C VAL A 191 8.30 -6.01 -5.49
N THR A 192 8.57 -7.29 -5.22
CA THR A 192 9.01 -8.22 -6.27
C THR A 192 7.94 -8.40 -7.35
N GLY A 193 6.66 -8.50 -6.97
CA GLY A 193 5.52 -8.48 -7.89
C GLY A 193 5.47 -7.21 -8.74
N TRP A 194 5.64 -6.06 -8.11
CA TRP A 194 5.63 -4.76 -8.79
C TRP A 194 6.84 -4.56 -9.71
N LEU A 195 8.04 -4.98 -9.32
CA LEU A 195 9.23 -4.97 -10.18
C LEU A 195 9.00 -5.80 -11.44
N GLY A 196 8.35 -6.97 -11.32
CA GLY A 196 7.92 -7.76 -12.48
C GLY A 196 7.03 -6.96 -13.44
N LEU A 197 6.02 -6.25 -12.92
CA LEU A 197 5.15 -5.40 -13.74
C LEU A 197 5.93 -4.23 -14.38
N VAL A 198 6.81 -3.56 -13.64
CA VAL A 198 7.65 -2.46 -14.12
C VAL A 198 8.52 -2.91 -15.29
N ALA A 199 9.17 -4.08 -15.17
CA ALA A 199 9.98 -4.66 -16.24
C ALA A 199 9.19 -4.90 -17.53
N LEU A 200 7.87 -5.15 -17.43
CA LEU A 200 7.00 -5.36 -18.58
C LEU A 200 6.46 -4.05 -19.19
N VAL A 201 6.10 -3.06 -18.38
CA VAL A 201 5.57 -1.76 -18.88
C VAL A 201 6.66 -0.78 -19.29
N MET A 202 7.88 -0.95 -18.77
CA MET A 202 9.06 -0.17 -19.13
C MET A 202 10.20 -1.11 -19.52
N PRO A 203 10.19 -1.71 -20.74
CA PRO A 203 11.14 -2.75 -21.12
C PRO A 203 12.63 -2.39 -21.00
N SER A 204 12.97 -1.09 -21.02
CA SER A 204 14.34 -0.63 -20.81
C SER A 204 14.90 -0.94 -19.41
N THR A 205 14.06 -1.25 -18.43
CA THR A 205 14.49 -1.65 -17.07
C THR A 205 14.58 -3.16 -16.90
N TYR A 206 14.18 -3.94 -17.91
CA TYR A 206 14.06 -5.40 -17.81
C TYR A 206 15.37 -6.08 -17.43
N ASP A 207 16.46 -5.78 -18.15
CA ASP A 207 17.78 -6.39 -17.93
C ASP A 207 18.38 -6.03 -16.55
N THR A 208 17.93 -4.93 -15.95
CA THR A 208 18.31 -4.53 -14.60
C THR A 208 17.48 -5.25 -13.53
N ILE A 209 16.18 -5.47 -13.79
CA ILE A 209 15.24 -6.05 -12.82
C ILE A 209 15.29 -7.57 -12.79
N LEU A 210 15.38 -8.24 -13.95
CA LEU A 210 15.26 -9.70 -14.01
C LEU A 210 16.29 -10.43 -13.13
N PRO A 211 17.59 -10.06 -13.10
CA PRO A 211 18.57 -10.72 -12.22
C PRO A 211 18.25 -10.57 -10.73
N LYS A 212 17.58 -9.47 -10.34
CA LYS A 212 17.15 -9.21 -8.97
C LYS A 212 16.02 -10.14 -8.57
N LEU A 213 15.04 -10.32 -9.45
CA LEU A 213 13.93 -11.25 -9.23
C LEU A 213 14.40 -12.70 -9.17
N GLN A 214 15.26 -13.12 -10.11
CA GLN A 214 15.77 -14.49 -10.15
C GLN A 214 16.68 -14.81 -8.95
N GLY A 215 17.61 -13.91 -8.61
CA GLY A 215 18.49 -14.11 -7.45
C GLY A 215 17.71 -14.15 -6.13
N SER A 216 16.68 -13.32 -5.99
CA SER A 216 15.79 -13.37 -4.83
C SER A 216 14.96 -14.64 -4.79
N ALA A 217 14.41 -15.09 -5.92
CA ALA A 217 13.63 -16.32 -6.02
C ALA A 217 14.45 -17.57 -5.67
N GLU A 218 15.69 -17.67 -6.15
CA GLU A 218 16.61 -18.76 -5.79
C GLU A 218 16.90 -18.79 -4.29
N ALA A 219 17.16 -17.61 -3.69
CA ALA A 219 17.44 -17.50 -2.26
C ALA A 219 16.21 -17.80 -1.40
N ALA A 220 15.04 -17.31 -1.80
CA ALA A 220 13.76 -17.58 -1.17
C ALA A 220 13.43 -19.08 -1.19
N ALA A 221 13.53 -19.73 -2.36
CA ALA A 221 13.36 -21.17 -2.48
C ALA A 221 14.32 -21.95 -1.56
N ALA A 222 15.57 -21.50 -1.46
CA ALA A 222 16.55 -22.13 -0.58
C ALA A 222 16.25 -21.94 0.91
N SER A 223 15.53 -20.87 1.30
CA SER A 223 15.04 -20.71 2.68
C SER A 223 13.85 -21.61 3.04
N CYS A 224 13.19 -22.23 2.07
CA CYS A 224 12.05 -23.13 2.26
C CYS A 224 12.49 -24.56 2.63
N ASN A 225 13.20 -24.66 3.75
CA ASN A 225 13.71 -25.94 4.28
C ASN A 225 13.35 -26.14 5.76
N GLY A 226 12.34 -25.40 6.25
CA GLY A 226 11.83 -25.48 7.61
C GLY A 226 10.93 -26.68 7.87
N MET A 227 10.83 -27.05 9.15
CA MET A 227 9.79 -27.91 9.74
C MET A 227 9.52 -29.28 9.10
N GLY A 228 10.36 -29.74 8.17
CA GLY A 228 10.17 -31.01 7.46
C GLY A 228 9.05 -31.00 6.40
N ASN A 229 8.47 -29.82 6.11
CA ASN A 229 7.40 -29.59 5.14
C ASN A 229 7.72 -28.45 4.16
N ASN A 230 8.98 -28.00 4.12
CA ASN A 230 9.46 -26.88 3.31
C ASN A 230 8.89 -25.51 3.71
N THR A 231 8.55 -25.29 4.99
CA THR A 231 8.20 -23.95 5.49
C THR A 231 9.32 -22.95 5.16
N CYS A 232 8.92 -21.81 4.62
CA CYS A 232 9.80 -20.73 4.19
C CYS A 232 10.14 -19.76 5.34
N GLY A 233 11.36 -19.24 5.32
CA GLY A 233 11.80 -18.23 6.29
C GLY A 233 11.52 -16.81 5.81
N VAL A 234 11.57 -15.86 6.74
CA VAL A 234 11.51 -14.43 6.40
C VAL A 234 12.78 -14.07 5.63
N ARG A 235 13.96 -14.36 6.16
CA ARG A 235 15.24 -13.94 5.57
C ARG A 235 15.68 -14.90 4.48
N TRP A 236 15.82 -14.38 3.26
CA TRP A 236 16.21 -15.20 2.10
C TRP A 236 17.73 -15.32 1.95
N TYR A 237 18.48 -14.28 2.35
CA TYR A 237 19.93 -14.22 2.20
C TYR A 237 20.71 -15.33 2.93
N PRO A 238 20.27 -15.87 4.09
CA PRO A 238 20.94 -17.02 4.72
C PRO A 238 20.73 -18.34 3.96
N LYS A 239 19.78 -18.40 3.02
CA LYS A 239 19.41 -19.61 2.26
C LYS A 239 19.04 -20.79 3.18
N LYS A 240 18.40 -20.47 4.31
CA LYS A 240 17.98 -21.41 5.33
C LYS A 240 16.77 -20.85 6.06
N TRP A 241 15.86 -21.74 6.46
CA TRP A 241 14.76 -21.40 7.35
C TRP A 241 15.28 -20.80 8.67
N ASP A 242 14.69 -19.69 9.08
CA ASP A 242 15.13 -18.86 10.20
C ASP A 242 14.26 -19.00 11.45
N GLY A 243 13.38 -20.01 11.49
CA GLY A 243 12.54 -20.31 12.66
C GLY A 243 11.17 -19.65 12.64
N TRP A 244 10.91 -18.78 11.67
CA TRP A 244 9.63 -18.10 11.48
C TRP A 244 8.60 -19.00 10.78
N ASN A 245 7.32 -18.84 11.10
CA ASN A 245 6.26 -19.63 10.50
C ASN A 245 4.94 -18.86 10.52
N GLY A 246 4.70 -18.11 9.45
CA GLY A 246 3.49 -17.35 9.21
C GLY A 246 3.00 -17.53 7.77
N MET A 247 1.86 -16.92 7.48
CA MET A 247 1.31 -16.90 6.13
C MET A 247 2.06 -15.88 5.26
N GLU A 248 2.65 -14.87 5.90
CA GLU A 248 3.29 -13.71 5.32
C GLU A 248 4.56 -14.10 4.56
N GLU A 249 5.39 -14.96 5.14
CA GLU A 249 6.59 -15.52 4.52
C GLU A 249 6.24 -16.32 3.28
N GLU A 250 5.20 -17.17 3.38
CA GLU A 250 4.74 -18.02 2.28
C GLU A 250 4.17 -17.19 1.12
N ILE A 251 3.41 -16.11 1.43
CA ILE A 251 2.94 -15.14 0.44
C ILE A 251 4.13 -14.43 -0.22
N ALA A 252 5.10 -13.96 0.56
CA ALA A 252 6.26 -13.24 0.04
C ALA A 252 7.12 -14.12 -0.87
N VAL A 253 7.38 -15.37 -0.48
CA VAL A 253 8.09 -16.35 -1.32
C VAL A 253 7.30 -16.67 -2.58
N THR A 254 6.00 -16.93 -2.48
CA THR A 254 5.15 -17.22 -3.64
C THR A 254 5.19 -16.07 -4.66
N ASN A 255 5.13 -14.83 -4.19
CA ASN A 255 5.21 -13.66 -5.05
C ASN A 255 6.53 -13.56 -5.81
N VAL A 256 7.69 -13.75 -5.15
CA VAL A 256 8.98 -13.63 -5.83
C VAL A 256 9.21 -14.80 -6.79
N LEU A 257 8.78 -16.02 -6.45
CA LEU A 257 8.84 -17.17 -7.34
C LEU A 257 8.02 -16.94 -8.61
N ALA A 258 6.79 -16.43 -8.48
CA ALA A 258 5.94 -16.10 -9.62
C ALA A 258 6.54 -14.94 -10.45
N SER A 259 7.10 -13.93 -9.78
CA SER A 259 7.68 -12.75 -10.45
C SER A 259 8.94 -13.08 -11.24
N ALA A 260 9.76 -14.04 -10.78
CA ALA A 260 10.93 -14.52 -11.52
C ALA A 260 10.58 -15.18 -12.87
N LEU A 261 9.32 -15.61 -13.06
CA LEU A 261 8.82 -16.16 -14.31
C LEU A 261 8.43 -15.09 -15.35
N VAL A 262 8.65 -13.80 -15.07
CA VAL A 262 8.38 -12.70 -16.02
C VAL A 262 9.10 -12.87 -17.37
N ASN A 263 10.18 -13.66 -17.42
CA ASN A 263 10.88 -14.02 -18.66
C ASN A 263 10.13 -15.01 -19.56
N THR A 264 9.13 -15.73 -19.03
CA THR A 264 8.37 -16.72 -19.80
C THR A 264 7.31 -16.09 -20.69
N LYS A 265 6.86 -14.88 -20.36
CA LYS A 265 5.82 -14.15 -21.10
C LYS A 265 6.07 -12.64 -21.00
N GLN A 266 6.82 -12.10 -21.96
CA GLN A 266 7.20 -10.68 -22.03
C GLN A 266 6.12 -9.80 -22.68
N THR A 267 4.85 -10.03 -22.36
CA THR A 267 3.77 -9.12 -22.76
C THR A 267 3.44 -8.18 -21.62
N ALA A 268 3.41 -6.89 -21.91
CA ALA A 268 2.88 -5.90 -20.98
C ALA A 268 1.44 -6.26 -20.55
N PRO A 269 1.04 -5.90 -19.33
CA PRO A 269 -0.35 -6.01 -18.88
C PRO A 269 -1.33 -5.45 -19.92
N VAL A 270 -2.46 -6.11 -20.11
CA VAL A 270 -3.44 -5.68 -21.11
C VAL A 270 -4.11 -4.37 -20.70
N THR A 271 -4.67 -3.70 -21.70
CA THR A 271 -5.57 -2.54 -21.59
C THR A 271 -6.95 -2.95 -22.13
N SER A 272 -7.94 -2.07 -21.97
CA SER A 272 -9.26 -2.22 -22.60
C SER A 272 -9.20 -2.40 -24.13
N SER A 273 -8.14 -1.93 -24.79
CA SER A 273 -7.95 -2.02 -26.24
C SER A 273 -6.97 -3.11 -26.69
N THR A 274 -6.25 -3.76 -25.76
CA THR A 274 -5.20 -4.76 -26.06
C THR A 274 -5.50 -6.14 -25.49
N GLY A 275 -6.79 -6.45 -25.28
CA GLY A 275 -7.27 -7.77 -24.87
C GLY A 275 -7.86 -7.84 -23.46
N GLY A 276 -7.90 -6.73 -22.73
CA GLY A 276 -8.61 -6.63 -21.45
C GLY A 276 -10.12 -6.84 -21.65
N ASN A 277 -10.71 -7.73 -20.85
CA ASN A 277 -12.11 -8.12 -20.95
C ASN A 277 -12.93 -7.78 -19.69
N SER A 278 -12.31 -7.15 -18.69
CA SER A 278 -13.00 -6.76 -17.47
C SER A 278 -13.88 -5.53 -17.71
N SER A 279 -15.16 -5.64 -17.34
CA SER A 279 -16.16 -4.60 -17.64
C SER A 279 -15.91 -3.31 -16.85
N SER A 280 -16.16 -2.14 -17.43
CA SER A 280 -15.98 -0.85 -16.72
C SER A 280 -17.27 -0.37 -16.06
N ASP A 281 -17.14 0.22 -14.88
CA ASP A 281 -18.15 1.07 -14.25
C ASP A 281 -17.48 2.32 -13.68
N PRO A 282 -17.44 3.44 -14.44
CA PRO A 282 -16.81 4.68 -14.00
C PRO A 282 -17.45 5.31 -12.76
N ASN A 283 -18.71 4.94 -12.45
CA ASN A 283 -19.45 5.45 -11.30
C ASN A 283 -19.38 4.50 -10.10
N ALA A 284 -18.67 3.37 -10.20
CA ALA A 284 -18.49 2.45 -9.08
C ALA A 284 -17.95 3.21 -7.85
N GLY A 285 -18.49 2.93 -6.66
CA GLY A 285 -18.11 3.59 -5.41
C GLY A 285 -18.50 5.08 -5.31
N THR A 286 -19.10 5.68 -6.35
CA THR A 286 -19.68 7.04 -6.24
C THR A 286 -21.07 6.93 -5.61
N GLY A 287 -21.34 7.75 -4.60
CA GLY A 287 -22.66 7.78 -3.95
C GLY A 287 -22.85 6.82 -2.77
N ASP A 288 -21.80 6.12 -2.32
CA ASP A 288 -21.78 5.45 -1.00
C ASP A 288 -21.73 6.52 0.11
N ASN A 289 -22.87 7.18 0.33
CA ASN A 289 -23.12 8.03 1.49
C ASN A 289 -23.46 7.22 2.75
N THR A 290 -23.45 5.89 2.65
CA THR A 290 -23.56 4.97 3.79
C THR A 290 -22.20 4.82 4.46
N GLY A 291 -21.58 5.94 4.83
CA GLY A 291 -20.59 5.91 5.90
C GLY A 291 -21.36 5.55 7.16
N ASP A 292 -21.38 4.26 7.49
CA ASP A 292 -21.93 3.66 8.70
C ASP A 292 -22.99 4.53 9.37
N SER A 293 -24.09 4.80 8.65
CA SER A 293 -25.33 5.09 9.35
C SER A 293 -25.75 3.73 9.92
N ASN A 294 -25.08 3.32 10.99
CA ASN A 294 -25.87 2.86 12.12
C ASN A 294 -26.94 3.94 12.25
N THR A 295 -28.13 3.65 11.76
CA THR A 295 -29.34 4.27 12.26
C THR A 295 -29.30 3.95 13.73
N GLU A 296 -28.57 4.77 14.49
CA GLU A 296 -28.59 4.77 15.94
C GLU A 296 -30.08 4.78 16.27
N SER A 297 -30.52 3.68 16.88
CA SER A 297 -31.93 3.50 17.16
C SER A 297 -32.41 4.74 17.91
N THR A 298 -33.53 5.32 17.46
CA THR A 298 -34.06 6.54 18.07
C THR A 298 -34.13 6.36 19.59
N ILE A 299 -33.38 7.17 20.35
CA ILE A 299 -33.29 7.06 21.81
C ILE A 299 -34.70 7.10 22.40
N THR A 300 -35.12 6.01 23.02
CA THR A 300 -36.45 5.90 23.59
C THR A 300 -36.54 6.62 24.94
N THR A 301 -37.75 6.88 25.42
CA THR A 301 -37.97 7.37 26.79
C THR A 301 -37.42 6.38 27.84
N GLY A 302 -37.41 5.08 27.53
CA GLY A 302 -36.82 4.04 28.38
C GLY A 302 -35.31 4.19 28.51
N ASP A 303 -34.61 4.45 27.41
CA ASP A 303 -33.15 4.65 27.41
C ASP A 303 -32.75 5.88 28.21
N LYS A 304 -33.50 6.98 28.07
CA LYS A 304 -33.30 8.20 28.87
C LYS A 304 -33.52 7.97 30.36
N ALA A 305 -34.56 7.21 30.71
CA ALA A 305 -34.85 6.87 32.11
C ALA A 305 -33.75 5.98 32.70
N GLY A 306 -33.32 4.95 31.96
CA GLY A 306 -32.23 4.05 32.36
C GLY A 306 -30.91 4.79 32.55
N ALA A 307 -30.51 5.61 31.58
CA ALA A 307 -29.29 6.41 31.67
C ALA A 307 -29.32 7.42 32.84
N SER A 308 -30.47 8.04 33.10
CA SER A 308 -30.63 8.97 34.23
C SER A 308 -30.54 8.26 35.58
N ILE A 309 -31.18 7.09 35.73
CA ILE A 309 -31.09 6.28 36.95
C ILE A 309 -29.65 5.85 37.20
N LEU A 310 -28.97 5.35 36.16
CA LEU A 310 -27.58 4.92 36.27
C LEU A 310 -26.66 6.08 36.68
N THR A 311 -26.85 7.26 36.08
CA THR A 311 -26.08 8.47 36.39
C THR A 311 -26.31 8.91 37.83
N ILE A 312 -27.57 8.95 38.30
CA ILE A 312 -27.91 9.33 39.67
C ILE A 312 -27.33 8.32 40.66
N ALA A 313 -27.41 7.02 40.37
CA ALA A 313 -26.83 5.98 41.21
C ALA A 313 -25.31 6.11 41.30
N PHE A 314 -24.64 6.38 40.17
CA PHE A 314 -23.19 6.52 40.12
C PHE A 314 -22.73 7.77 40.88
N VAL A 315 -23.35 8.93 40.63
CA VAL A 315 -23.04 10.19 41.35
C VAL A 315 -23.38 10.07 42.83
N GLY A 316 -24.48 9.41 43.17
CA GLY A 316 -24.89 9.17 44.56
C GLY A 316 -23.93 8.25 45.30
N MET A 317 -23.47 7.16 44.66
CA MET A 317 -22.47 6.26 45.21
C MET A 317 -21.13 6.97 45.39
N TRP A 318 -20.71 7.75 44.40
CA TRP A 318 -19.46 8.51 44.44
C TRP A 318 -19.50 9.60 45.52
N GLY A 319 -20.60 10.35 45.60
CA GLY A 319 -20.83 11.34 46.66
C GLY A 319 -20.91 10.69 48.05
N GLY A 320 -21.52 9.51 48.17
CA GLY A 320 -21.57 8.73 49.40
C GLY A 320 -20.19 8.25 49.86
N MET A 321 -19.35 7.77 48.93
CA MET A 321 -17.96 7.39 49.23
C MET A 321 -17.14 8.60 49.70
N ILE A 322 -17.31 9.77 49.06
CA ILE A 322 -16.63 11.00 49.47
C ILE A 322 -17.11 11.45 50.85
N ALA A 323 -18.42 11.46 51.10
CA ALA A 323 -18.98 11.82 52.39
C ALA A 323 -18.50 10.89 53.52
N TRP A 324 -18.44 9.58 53.25
CA TRP A 324 -17.89 8.59 54.19
C TRP A 324 -16.42 8.84 54.51
N MET A 325 -15.59 9.15 53.51
CA MET A 325 -14.19 9.52 53.73
C MET A 325 -14.04 10.82 54.54
N VAL A 326 -14.90 11.82 54.31
CA VAL A 326 -14.81 13.14 54.97
C VAL A 326 -15.35 13.12 56.40
N ILE A 327 -16.40 12.33 56.67
CA ILE A 327 -17.04 12.25 57.99
C ILE A 327 -16.28 11.29 58.93
N GLY A 328 -15.26 10.58 58.40
CA GLY A 328 -14.40 9.70 59.18
C GLY A 328 -15.09 8.37 59.46
N GLY A 329 -14.96 7.44 58.52
CA GLY A 329 -15.05 6.00 58.81
C GLY A 329 -13.93 5.51 59.71
#